data_AF-A0A0S4QXH6-F1
#
_entry.id   AF-A0A0S4QXH6-F1
#
_cell.length_a   1.000
_cell.length_b   1.000
_cell.length_c   1.000
_cell.angle_alpha   90.00
_cell.angle_beta   90.00
_cell.angle_gamma   90.00
#
_symmetry.space_group_name_H-M   'P 1'
#
loop_
_entity.id
_entity.type
_entity.pdbx_description
1 polymer ?
#
loop_
_entity_poly.entity_id
_entity_poly.type
_entity_poly.pdbx_seq_one_letter_code
_entity_poly.pdbx_strand_id
1 'polypeptide(L)'
;MAGEQLHQRGADGARRAKLWLEATTRANVYYVTPEPVAVAKLSYRWADGGSFSYDLGGVLLGGEFQGHEFVAESKFYDGHHDQGTLYVEFLAKCYRALTLQPTRIDHFMWITWAPFLVTRWSDLRSPGEIRSAVKLHRGRVFGSPSNHPVDQISDETCELLAERLWIIVLSERQEKLVISTENLSILRAVGIERGAG
;
A
#
# COMPACT_ATOMS: atom_id res chain seq x y z
N MET A 1 -18.88 -5.17 -19.47
CA MET A 1 -18.07 -4.06 -20.04
C MET A 1 -17.56 -3.08 -18.98
N ALA A 2 -18.39 -2.41 -18.17
CA ALA A 2 -17.90 -1.46 -17.15
C ALA A 2 -17.01 -2.08 -16.06
N GLY A 3 -17.37 -3.26 -15.52
CA GLY A 3 -16.55 -3.98 -14.54
C GLY A 3 -15.22 -4.50 -15.12
N GLU A 4 -15.20 -4.89 -16.39
CA GLU A 4 -13.99 -5.34 -17.09
C GLU A 4 -13.00 -4.19 -17.33
N GLN A 5 -13.51 -3.02 -17.71
CA GLN A 5 -12.70 -1.80 -17.84
C GLN A 5 -12.15 -1.34 -16.48
N LEU A 6 -12.93 -1.47 -15.41
CA LEU A 6 -12.48 -1.16 -14.05
C LEU A 6 -11.35 -2.10 -13.61
N HIS A 7 -11.47 -3.40 -13.90
CA HIS A 7 -10.43 -4.39 -13.58
C HIS A 7 -9.16 -4.14 -14.40
N GLN A 8 -9.27 -3.84 -15.69
CA GLN A 8 -8.12 -3.49 -16.53
C GLN A 8 -7.42 -2.22 -16.06
N ARG A 9 -8.17 -1.20 -15.64
CA ARG A 9 -7.62 0.04 -15.06
C ARG A 9 -6.88 -0.22 -13.74
N GLY A 10 -7.43 -1.06 -12.87
CA GLY A 10 -6.76 -1.46 -11.64
C GLY A 10 -5.43 -2.19 -11.90
N ALA A 11 -5.45 -3.15 -12.84
CA ALA A 11 -4.24 -3.88 -13.25
C ALA A 11 -3.18 -2.96 -13.88
N ASP A 12 -3.60 -1.99 -14.71
CA ASP A 12 -2.67 -1.01 -15.27
C ASP A 12 -2.07 -0.11 -14.20
N GLY A 13 -2.89 0.37 -13.25
CA GLY A 13 -2.40 1.15 -12.11
C GLY A 13 -1.34 0.41 -11.29
N ALA A 14 -1.61 -0.85 -10.92
CA ALA A 14 -0.65 -1.67 -10.17
C ALA A 14 0.66 -1.89 -10.94
N ARG A 15 0.58 -2.14 -12.26
CA ARG A 15 1.74 -2.28 -13.13
C ARG A 15 2.55 -0.98 -13.22
N ARG A 16 1.89 0.17 -13.39
CA ARG A 16 2.55 1.48 -13.44
C ARG A 16 3.22 1.82 -12.11
N ALA A 17 2.55 1.57 -10.98
CA ALA A 17 3.11 1.73 -9.65
C ALA A 17 4.37 0.87 -9.46
N LYS A 18 4.33 -0.41 -9.88
CA LYS A 18 5.51 -1.28 -9.86
C LYS A 18 6.67 -0.71 -10.65
N LEU A 19 6.44 -0.33 -11.91
CA LEU A 19 7.50 0.22 -12.77
C LEU A 19 8.10 1.49 -12.16
N TRP A 20 7.25 2.38 -11.63
CA TRP A 20 7.72 3.61 -10.99
C TRP A 20 8.56 3.32 -9.74
N LEU A 21 8.06 2.45 -8.85
CA LEU A 21 8.78 2.05 -7.64
C LEU A 21 10.14 1.42 -7.97
N GLU A 22 10.19 0.52 -8.93
CA GLU A 22 11.43 -0.14 -9.32
C GLU A 22 12.42 0.82 -10.01
N ALA A 23 11.92 1.77 -10.79
CA ALA A 23 12.74 2.79 -11.44
C ALA A 23 13.40 3.76 -10.44
N THR A 24 12.93 3.82 -9.19
CA THR A 24 13.65 4.52 -8.12
C THR A 24 14.96 3.83 -7.72
N THR A 25 15.17 2.57 -8.10
CA THR A 25 16.24 1.66 -7.61
C THR A 25 16.14 1.31 -6.11
N ARG A 26 15.11 1.81 -5.42
CA ARG A 26 14.91 1.67 -3.96
C ARG A 26 13.86 0.62 -3.61
N ALA A 27 13.26 -0.04 -4.58
CA ALA A 27 12.26 -1.07 -4.36
C ALA A 27 12.43 -2.24 -5.34
N ASN A 28 12.12 -3.44 -4.86
CA ASN A 28 11.96 -4.64 -5.66
C ASN A 28 10.55 -5.18 -5.42
N VAL A 29 9.69 -5.13 -6.44
CA VAL A 29 8.27 -5.50 -6.30
C VAL A 29 8.10 -6.95 -6.74
N TYR A 30 7.90 -7.86 -5.79
CA TYR A 30 7.78 -9.29 -6.07
C TYR A 30 6.36 -9.71 -6.45
N TYR A 31 5.38 -9.07 -5.83
CA TYR A 31 3.99 -9.48 -5.89
C TYR A 31 3.16 -8.38 -6.54
N VAL A 32 2.43 -8.73 -7.60
CA VAL A 32 1.47 -7.85 -8.25
C VAL A 32 0.19 -8.64 -8.50
N THR A 33 -0.94 -8.16 -8.01
CA THR A 33 -2.24 -8.77 -8.30
C THR A 33 -2.63 -8.51 -9.77
N PRO A 34 -3.32 -9.43 -10.45
CA PRO A 34 -4.02 -10.61 -9.91
C PRO A 34 -3.23 -11.93 -9.98
N GLU A 35 -1.90 -11.93 -10.05
CA GLU A 35 -1.15 -13.18 -10.10
C GLU A 35 -1.46 -14.09 -8.90
N PRO A 36 -1.73 -15.40 -9.08
CA PRO A 36 -2.19 -16.26 -7.98
C PRO A 36 -1.27 -16.27 -6.76
N VAL A 37 0.04 -16.26 -6.97
CA VAL A 37 1.04 -16.19 -5.90
C VAL A 37 0.95 -14.85 -5.16
N ALA A 38 0.80 -13.75 -5.88
CA ALA A 38 0.65 -12.42 -5.30
C ALA A 38 -0.64 -12.33 -4.48
N VAL A 39 -1.77 -12.81 -5.00
CA VAL A 39 -3.05 -12.84 -4.29
C VAL A 39 -2.90 -13.61 -2.97
N ALA A 40 -2.28 -14.80 -2.99
CA ALA A 40 -2.09 -15.59 -1.78
C ALA A 40 -1.21 -14.88 -0.74
N LYS A 41 -0.19 -14.13 -1.16
CA LYS A 41 0.74 -13.44 -0.26
C LYS A 41 0.24 -12.09 0.23
N LEU A 42 -0.63 -11.43 -0.53
CA LEU A 42 -1.15 -10.08 -0.26
C LEU A 42 -2.57 -10.08 0.30
N SER A 43 -3.21 -11.25 0.47
CA SER A 43 -4.56 -11.37 1.02
C SER A 43 -4.56 -11.55 2.54
N TYR A 44 -5.49 -10.85 3.19
CA TYR A 44 -5.71 -10.84 4.62
C TYR A 44 -7.19 -11.05 4.94
N ARG A 45 -7.48 -11.34 6.21
CA ARG A 45 -8.84 -11.60 6.69
C ARG A 45 -9.32 -10.51 7.61
N TRP A 46 -10.52 -10.02 7.33
CA TRP A 46 -11.32 -9.29 8.30
C TRP A 46 -11.78 -10.23 9.42
N ALA A 47 -12.13 -9.66 10.57
CA ALA A 47 -12.68 -10.42 11.68
C ALA A 47 -14.13 -10.88 11.43
N ASP A 48 -14.85 -10.24 10.49
CA ASP A 48 -16.20 -10.61 10.07
C ASP A 48 -16.25 -11.77 9.06
N GLY A 49 -15.11 -12.40 8.76
CA GLY A 49 -14.97 -13.48 7.78
C GLY A 49 -14.72 -13.01 6.35
N GLY A 50 -14.84 -11.71 6.07
CA GLY A 50 -14.46 -11.13 4.78
C GLY A 50 -12.94 -11.19 4.53
N SER A 51 -12.54 -10.87 3.30
CA SER A 51 -11.13 -10.71 2.93
C SER A 51 -10.86 -9.35 2.32
N PHE A 52 -9.59 -8.95 2.36
CA PHE A 52 -9.05 -7.84 1.59
C PHE A 52 -7.67 -8.23 1.08
N SER A 53 -7.19 -7.53 0.06
CA SER A 53 -5.83 -7.67 -0.44
C SER A 53 -5.24 -6.30 -0.73
N TYR A 54 -3.92 -6.28 -0.86
CA TYR A 54 -3.16 -5.19 -1.45
C TYR A 54 -2.88 -5.49 -2.92
N ASP A 55 -2.64 -4.44 -3.71
CA ASP A 55 -2.40 -4.55 -5.16
C ASP A 55 -0.98 -5.01 -5.47
N LEU A 56 -0.01 -4.61 -4.64
CA LEU A 56 1.39 -4.94 -4.81
C LEU A 56 2.13 -5.08 -3.48
N GLY A 57 3.28 -5.75 -3.52
CA GLY A 57 4.19 -5.86 -2.38
C GLY A 57 5.58 -6.34 -2.76
N GLY A 58 6.54 -6.11 -1.88
CA GLY A 58 7.95 -6.33 -2.16
C GLY A 58 8.85 -5.92 -1.01
N VAL A 59 10.10 -5.61 -1.33
CA VAL A 59 11.10 -5.13 -0.36
C VAL A 59 11.74 -3.83 -0.81
N LEU A 60 12.10 -3.00 0.16
CA LEU A 60 12.89 -1.79 -0.05
C LEU A 60 14.38 -2.13 -0.12
N LEU A 61 15.10 -1.37 -0.94
CA LEU A 61 16.51 -1.57 -1.26
C LEU A 61 17.34 -0.34 -0.88
N GLY A 62 18.53 -0.61 -0.35
CA GLY A 62 19.58 0.31 0.06
C GLY A 62 19.22 1.18 1.27
N GLY A 63 20.22 1.91 1.78
CA GLY A 63 20.05 2.94 2.82
C GLY A 63 19.36 2.43 4.09
N GLU A 64 18.61 3.32 4.74
CA GLU A 64 17.93 3.06 6.02
C GLU A 64 16.90 1.91 5.95
N PHE A 65 16.17 1.78 4.84
CA PHE A 65 15.10 0.79 4.69
C PHE A 65 15.53 -0.50 3.97
N GLN A 66 16.83 -0.79 3.91
CA GLN A 66 17.33 -2.00 3.25
C GLN A 66 16.67 -3.26 3.83
N GLY A 67 15.99 -4.03 2.97
CA GLY A 67 15.36 -5.29 3.33
C GLY A 67 13.98 -5.18 3.98
N HIS A 68 13.47 -3.97 4.22
CA HIS A 68 12.14 -3.78 4.81
C HIS A 68 11.05 -4.22 3.83
N GLU A 69 10.08 -5.00 4.29
CA GLU A 69 8.93 -5.44 3.49
C GLU A 69 7.86 -4.34 3.39
N PHE A 70 7.22 -4.23 2.23
CA PHE A 70 6.09 -3.34 2.06
C PHE A 70 4.93 -3.98 1.30
N VAL A 71 3.74 -3.44 1.55
CA VAL A 71 2.53 -3.67 0.76
C VAL A 71 1.95 -2.33 0.30
N ALA A 72 1.26 -2.32 -0.83
CA ALA A 72 0.64 -1.10 -1.33
C ALA A 72 -0.71 -1.32 -1.99
N GLU A 73 -1.55 -0.30 -1.88
CA GLU A 73 -2.77 -0.14 -2.65
C GLU A 73 -2.53 0.93 -3.73
N SER A 74 -2.94 0.64 -4.97
CA SER A 74 -2.77 1.51 -6.12
C SER A 74 -4.13 1.95 -6.67
N LYS A 75 -4.43 3.25 -6.56
CA LYS A 75 -5.67 3.85 -7.08
C LYS A 75 -5.40 4.71 -8.31
N PHE A 76 -5.60 4.11 -9.47
CA PHE A 76 -5.55 4.77 -10.77
C PHE A 76 -6.97 5.12 -11.24
N TYR A 77 -7.40 6.36 -10.96
CA TYR A 77 -8.72 6.88 -11.36
C TYR A 77 -8.63 8.30 -11.90
N ASP A 78 -9.54 8.62 -12.82
CA ASP A 78 -9.69 9.96 -13.42
C ASP A 78 -10.57 10.91 -12.57
N GLY A 79 -11.18 10.42 -11.47
CA GLY A 79 -12.17 11.15 -10.66
C GLY A 79 -11.85 11.14 -9.15
N HIS A 80 -11.87 12.32 -8.53
CA HIS A 80 -11.51 12.53 -7.13
C HIS A 80 -12.52 12.00 -6.10
N HIS A 81 -13.76 11.74 -6.50
CA HIS A 81 -14.91 11.78 -5.59
C HIS A 81 -14.93 10.70 -4.48
N ASP A 82 -14.28 9.54 -4.68
CA ASP A 82 -14.28 8.45 -3.68
C ASP A 82 -12.92 8.16 -3.03
N GLN A 83 -11.85 8.87 -3.43
CA GLN A 83 -10.50 8.57 -2.92
C GLN A 83 -10.36 8.74 -1.41
N GLY A 84 -11.00 9.74 -0.83
CA GLY A 84 -10.98 9.94 0.62
C GLY A 84 -11.59 8.75 1.36
N THR A 85 -12.74 8.25 0.89
CA THR A 85 -13.41 7.07 1.46
C THR A 85 -12.56 5.82 1.31
N LEU A 86 -11.96 5.61 0.14
CA LEU A 86 -11.08 4.45 -0.11
C LEU A 86 -9.81 4.52 0.73
N TYR A 87 -9.25 5.70 0.96
CA TYR A 87 -8.10 5.90 1.83
C TYR A 87 -8.44 5.57 3.29
N VAL A 88 -9.61 6.00 3.77
CA VAL A 88 -10.10 5.64 5.12
C VAL A 88 -10.24 4.12 5.26
N GLU A 89 -10.80 3.43 4.27
CA GLU A 89 -10.84 1.96 4.30
C GLU A 89 -9.44 1.34 4.30
N PHE A 90 -8.51 1.91 3.51
CA PHE A 90 -7.12 1.49 3.48
C PHE A 90 -6.42 1.61 4.84
N LEU A 91 -6.63 2.69 5.60
CA LEU A 91 -6.09 2.81 6.96
C LEU A 91 -6.58 1.68 7.88
N ALA A 92 -7.87 1.34 7.80
CA ALA A 92 -8.42 0.22 8.56
C ALA A 92 -7.85 -1.15 8.12
N LYS A 93 -7.60 -1.35 6.81
CA LYS A 93 -6.91 -2.53 6.28
C LYS A 93 -5.50 -2.64 6.87
N CYS A 94 -4.74 -1.55 6.87
CA CYS A 94 -3.37 -1.53 7.37
C CYS A 94 -3.30 -1.84 8.87
N TYR A 95 -4.18 -1.25 9.68
CA TYR A 95 -4.29 -1.59 11.10
C TYR A 95 -4.58 -3.09 11.30
N ARG A 96 -5.54 -3.63 10.53
CA ARG A 96 -5.87 -5.07 10.61
C ARG A 96 -4.71 -5.96 10.15
N ALA A 97 -4.03 -5.61 9.07
CA ALA A 97 -2.90 -6.38 8.57
C ALA A 97 -1.73 -6.38 9.56
N LEU A 98 -1.41 -5.22 10.14
CA LEU A 98 -0.37 -5.06 11.15
C LEU A 98 -0.69 -5.87 12.42
N THR A 99 -1.94 -5.85 12.90
CA THR A 99 -2.34 -6.64 14.07
C THR A 99 -2.32 -8.16 13.82
N LEU A 100 -2.57 -8.60 12.59
CA LEU A 100 -2.48 -10.01 12.22
C LEU A 100 -1.04 -10.50 12.05
N GLN A 101 -0.16 -9.65 11.50
CA GLN A 101 1.21 -10.02 11.14
C GLN A 101 2.21 -8.88 11.46
N PRO A 102 2.44 -8.57 12.75
CA PRO A 102 3.16 -7.36 13.18
C PRO A 102 4.63 -7.32 12.73
N THR A 103 5.25 -8.48 12.52
CA THR A 103 6.66 -8.63 12.13
C THR A 103 6.86 -8.77 10.63
N ARG A 104 5.78 -8.83 9.84
CA ARG A 104 5.88 -9.09 8.40
C ARG A 104 5.87 -7.83 7.56
N ILE A 105 5.12 -6.80 7.97
CA ILE A 105 4.92 -5.60 7.15
C ILE A 105 5.59 -4.41 7.82
N ASP A 106 6.68 -3.94 7.22
CA ASP A 106 7.40 -2.76 7.71
C ASP A 106 6.80 -1.47 7.17
N HIS A 107 6.27 -1.45 5.94
CA HIS A 107 5.68 -0.24 5.35
C HIS A 107 4.38 -0.50 4.60
N PHE A 108 3.49 0.49 4.64
CA PHE A 108 2.21 0.50 3.92
C PHE A 108 2.17 1.70 2.98
N MET A 109 1.95 1.47 1.69
CA MET A 109 1.95 2.55 0.70
C MET A 109 0.57 2.74 0.08
N TRP A 110 0.10 3.98 0.05
CA TRP A 110 -1.01 4.42 -0.78
C TRP A 110 -0.46 5.12 -2.01
N ILE A 111 -0.69 4.55 -3.19
CA ILE A 111 -0.19 5.08 -4.46
C ILE A 111 -1.38 5.52 -5.31
N THR A 112 -1.37 6.77 -5.78
CA THR A 112 -2.46 7.29 -6.60
C THR A 112 -1.99 8.32 -7.63
N TRP A 113 -2.80 8.58 -8.65
CA TRP A 113 -2.57 9.60 -9.68
C TRP A 113 -3.45 10.84 -9.52
N ALA A 114 -4.32 10.87 -8.52
CA ALA A 114 -5.15 12.03 -8.23
C ALA A 114 -4.92 12.50 -6.79
N PRO A 115 -4.55 13.77 -6.57
CA PRO A 115 -4.54 14.36 -5.24
C PRO A 115 -5.90 14.20 -4.56
N PHE A 116 -5.88 13.94 -3.25
CA PHE A 116 -7.08 13.75 -2.44
C PHE A 116 -6.86 14.35 -1.06
N LEU A 117 -7.94 14.75 -0.39
CA LEU A 117 -7.93 15.31 0.96
C LEU A 117 -6.83 16.38 1.19
N VAL A 118 -6.59 17.23 0.18
CA VAL A 118 -5.45 18.17 0.15
C VAL A 118 -5.48 19.14 1.33
N THR A 119 -6.66 19.53 1.80
CA THR A 119 -6.85 20.40 2.96
C THR A 119 -6.47 19.76 4.29
N ARG A 120 -6.28 18.43 4.32
CA ARG A 120 -5.93 17.63 5.50
C ARG A 120 -4.65 16.84 5.30
N TRP A 121 -3.80 17.25 4.34
CA TRP A 121 -2.64 16.49 3.89
C TRP A 121 -1.67 16.11 5.02
N SER A 122 -1.42 17.04 5.95
CA SER A 122 -0.57 16.82 7.12
C SER A 122 -1.11 15.74 8.06
N ASP A 123 -2.43 15.54 8.06
CA ASP A 123 -3.12 14.73 9.05
C ASP A 123 -3.34 13.30 8.55
N LEU A 124 -3.20 13.04 7.25
CA LEU A 124 -3.55 11.77 6.61
C LEU A 124 -2.86 10.56 7.24
N ARG A 125 -1.64 10.75 7.75
CA ARG A 125 -0.88 9.70 8.44
C ARG A 125 -0.95 9.80 9.95
N SER A 126 -1.70 10.73 10.52
CA SER A 126 -1.73 10.91 11.97
C SER A 126 -2.38 9.73 12.68
N PRO A 127 -1.96 9.40 13.92
CA PRO A 127 -2.60 8.37 14.73
C PRO A 127 -4.10 8.62 14.91
N GLY A 128 -4.52 9.90 15.00
CA GLY A 128 -5.93 10.29 15.12
C GLY A 128 -6.77 9.94 13.90
N GLU A 129 -6.25 10.14 12.68
CA GLU A 129 -6.94 9.74 11.45
C GLU A 129 -7.03 8.22 11.33
N ILE A 130 -5.96 7.50 11.66
CA ILE A 130 -5.93 6.03 11.68
C ILE A 130 -6.98 5.50 12.65
N ARG A 131 -7.01 6.01 13.88
CA ARG A 131 -7.98 5.62 14.91
C ARG A 131 -9.41 5.87 14.45
N SER A 132 -9.65 7.01 13.80
CA SER A 132 -10.97 7.37 13.26
C SER A 132 -11.41 6.42 12.14
N ALA A 133 -10.49 6.05 11.24
CA ALA A 133 -10.74 5.06 10.20
C ALA A 133 -11.03 3.67 10.76
N VAL A 134 -10.25 3.20 11.73
CA VAL A 134 -10.46 1.93 12.42
C VAL A 134 -11.81 1.92 13.13
N LYS A 135 -12.19 3.02 13.79
CA LYS A 135 -13.49 3.16 14.45
C LYS A 135 -14.65 3.07 13.45
N LEU A 136 -14.52 3.69 12.28
CA LEU A 136 -15.53 3.63 11.21
C LEU A 136 -15.72 2.20 10.71
N HIS A 137 -14.63 1.45 10.56
CA HIS A 137 -14.65 0.05 10.08
C HIS A 137 -14.58 -1.00 11.20
N ARG A 138 -14.92 -0.63 12.44
CA ARG A 138 -14.72 -1.48 13.64
C ARG A 138 -15.31 -2.88 13.52
N GLY A 139 -16.47 -3.02 12.87
CA GLY A 139 -17.12 -4.33 12.69
C GLY A 139 -16.31 -5.29 11.82
N ARG A 140 -15.57 -4.77 10.83
CA ARG A 140 -14.69 -5.57 9.98
C ARG A 140 -13.35 -5.83 10.67
N VAL A 141 -12.82 -4.83 11.39
CA VAL A 141 -11.51 -4.92 12.07
C VAL A 141 -11.57 -5.88 13.27
N PHE A 142 -12.62 -5.78 14.09
CA PHE A 142 -12.74 -6.51 15.37
C PHE A 142 -13.87 -7.56 15.38
N GLY A 143 -14.78 -7.56 14.42
CA GLY A 143 -15.90 -8.51 14.36
C GLY A 143 -17.15 -7.99 15.08
N SER A 144 -18.02 -8.91 15.51
CA SER A 144 -19.32 -8.55 16.12
C SER A 144 -19.16 -7.66 17.36
N PRO A 145 -19.92 -6.54 17.46
CA PRO A 145 -19.81 -5.58 18.56
C PRO A 145 -20.20 -6.13 19.93
N SER A 146 -20.82 -7.31 20.00
CA SER A 146 -21.10 -8.00 21.27
C SER A 146 -19.85 -8.49 21.99
N ASN A 147 -18.70 -8.59 21.31
CA ASN A 147 -17.46 -9.14 21.88
C ASN A 147 -16.33 -8.10 22.09
N HIS A 148 -16.47 -6.85 21.61
CA HIS A 148 -15.31 -5.94 21.53
C HIS A 148 -15.67 -4.46 21.78
N PRO A 149 -15.28 -3.88 22.94
CA PRO A 149 -15.40 -2.44 23.20
C PRO A 149 -14.49 -1.60 22.28
N VAL A 150 -14.88 -0.33 22.05
CA VAL A 150 -14.08 0.66 21.28
C VAL A 150 -12.70 0.90 21.89
N ASP A 151 -12.53 0.56 23.17
CA ASP A 151 -11.28 0.70 23.93
C ASP A 151 -10.18 -0.30 23.50
N GLN A 152 -10.43 -1.15 22.49
CA GLN A 152 -9.45 -2.07 21.92
C GLN A 152 -8.63 -1.50 20.76
N ILE A 153 -8.90 -0.27 20.31
CA ILE A 153 -8.02 0.37 19.33
C ILE A 153 -6.73 0.79 20.07
N SER A 154 -5.64 0.09 19.77
CA SER A 154 -4.33 0.32 20.38
C SER A 154 -3.72 1.60 19.82
N ASP A 155 -3.47 2.57 20.70
CA ASP A 155 -2.81 3.83 20.34
C ASP A 155 -1.37 3.57 19.86
N GLU A 156 -0.64 2.64 20.48
CA GLU A 156 0.69 2.19 20.03
C GLU A 156 0.65 1.65 18.59
N THR A 157 -0.38 0.88 18.22
CA THR A 157 -0.53 0.38 16.84
C THR A 157 -0.85 1.52 15.87
N CYS A 158 -1.63 2.51 16.28
CA CYS A 158 -1.91 3.70 15.47
C CYS A 158 -0.64 4.54 15.26
N GLU A 159 0.17 4.73 16.29
CA GLU A 159 1.46 5.43 16.23
C GLU A 159 2.45 4.71 15.33
N LEU A 160 2.61 3.40 15.52
CA LEU A 160 3.49 2.59 14.69
C LEU A 160 3.05 2.62 13.22
N LEU A 161 1.74 2.52 12.95
CA LEU A 161 1.23 2.60 11.59
C LEU A 161 1.44 4.00 10.98
N ALA A 162 1.30 5.07 11.75
CA ALA A 162 1.56 6.44 11.29
C ALA A 162 2.99 6.61 10.75
N GLU A 163 3.97 6.01 11.43
CA GLU A 163 5.38 6.02 11.04
C GLU A 163 5.65 5.19 9.77
N ARG A 164 4.90 4.10 9.59
CA ARG A 164 5.06 3.13 8.49
C ARG A 164 4.27 3.47 7.22
N LEU A 165 3.46 4.53 7.26
CA LEU A 165 2.60 4.93 6.14
C LEU A 165 3.32 5.84 5.13
N TRP A 166 3.17 5.50 3.86
CA TRP A 166 3.67 6.28 2.73
C TRP A 166 2.48 6.69 1.85
N ILE A 167 2.44 7.96 1.45
CA ILE A 167 1.44 8.47 0.50
C ILE A 167 2.20 8.99 -0.71
N ILE A 168 1.98 8.35 -1.86
CA ILE A 168 2.67 8.66 -3.10
C ILE A 168 1.62 9.11 -4.10
N VAL A 169 1.69 10.38 -4.49
CA VAL A 169 0.85 10.94 -5.55
C VAL A 169 1.71 11.12 -6.79
N LEU A 170 1.43 10.29 -7.78
CA LEU A 170 2.08 10.27 -9.08
C LEU A 170 1.32 11.14 -10.08
N SER A 171 2.02 11.43 -11.17
CA SER A 171 1.46 12.02 -12.37
C SER A 171 2.09 11.33 -13.56
N GLU A 172 1.39 11.33 -14.70
CA GLU A 172 1.90 10.67 -15.91
C GLU A 172 3.22 11.28 -16.39
N ARG A 173 3.47 12.55 -16.07
CA ARG A 173 4.73 13.23 -16.40
C ARG A 173 5.89 12.77 -15.51
N GLN A 174 5.65 12.53 -14.22
CA GLN A 174 6.69 12.00 -13.32
C GLN A 174 7.18 10.62 -13.77
N GLU A 175 6.30 9.79 -14.32
CA GLU A 175 6.67 8.49 -14.88
C GLU A 175 7.60 8.58 -16.11
N LYS A 176 7.71 9.74 -16.74
CA LYS A 176 8.65 9.97 -17.86
C LYS A 176 10.01 10.48 -17.40
N LEU A 177 10.14 10.86 -16.13
CA LEU A 177 11.39 11.38 -15.55
C LEU A 177 12.21 10.29 -14.83
N VAL A 178 11.62 9.12 -14.60
CA VAL A 178 12.32 8.01 -13.95
C VAL A 178 13.23 7.27 -14.93
N ILE A 179 14.17 6.51 -14.38
CA ILE A 179 15.12 5.70 -15.14
C ILE A 179 14.33 4.73 -16.05
N SER A 180 14.72 4.64 -17.32
CA SER A 180 14.09 3.69 -18.25
C SER A 180 14.37 2.24 -17.82
N THR A 181 13.52 1.32 -18.26
CA THR A 181 13.69 -0.12 -17.97
C THR A 181 15.04 -0.65 -18.47
N GLU A 182 15.52 -0.16 -19.62
CA GLU A 182 16.82 -0.53 -20.18
C GLU A 182 17.98 -0.04 -19.31
N ASN A 183 17.93 1.20 -18.84
CA ASN A 183 18.97 1.72 -17.95
C ASN A 183 18.93 1.04 -16.58
N LEU A 184 17.73 0.70 -16.09
CA LEU A 184 17.56 -0.03 -14.85
C LEU A 184 18.15 -1.44 -14.92
N SER A 185 18.00 -2.15 -16.05
CA SER A 185 18.58 -3.49 -16.21
C SER A 185 20.11 -3.46 -16.20
N ILE A 186 20.72 -2.45 -16.83
CA ILE A 186 22.17 -2.20 -16.78
C ILE A 186 22.63 -1.98 -15.33
N LEU A 187 21.95 -1.11 -14.58
CA LEU A 187 22.30 -0.84 -13.18
C LEU A 187 22.17 -2.08 -12.30
N ARG A 188 21.13 -2.90 -12.50
CA ARG A 188 20.94 -4.16 -11.77
C ARG A 188 22.06 -5.17 -12.09
N ALA A 189 22.47 -5.28 -13.35
CA ALA A 189 23.57 -6.17 -13.74
C ALA A 189 24.89 -5.79 -13.04
N VAL A 190 25.24 -4.50 -13.04
CA VAL A 190 26.44 -3.99 -12.36
C VAL A 190 26.39 -4.25 -10.84
N GLY A 191 25.21 -4.11 -10.22
CA GLY A 191 25.02 -4.39 -8.79
C GLY A 191 25.26 -5.85 -8.43
N ILE A 192 24.81 -6.79 -9.27
CA ILE A 192 25.01 -8.24 -9.08
C ILE A 192 26.51 -8.59 -9.17
N GLU A 193 27.22 -8.06 -10.16
CA GLU A 193 28.65 -8.30 -10.35
C GLU A 193 29.49 -7.82 -9.15
N ARG A 194 29.11 -6.69 -8.53
CA ARG A 194 29.81 -6.16 -7.35
C ARG A 194 29.50 -6.89 -6.04
N GLY A 195 28.37 -7.59 -5.96
CA GLY A 195 27.99 -8.37 -4.77
C GLY A 195 28.49 -9.81 -4.77
N ALA A 196 29.05 -10.28 -5.90
CA ALA A 196 29.58 -11.64 -6.07
C ALA A 196 31.11 -11.75 -5.92
N GLY A 197 31.80 -10.63 -5.62
CA GLY A 197 33.22 -10.57 -5.27
C GLY A 197 33.41 -10.22 -3.80
#